data_AF-A0A1N7JV36-F1
#
_entry.id   AF-A0A1N7JV36-F1
#
_cell.length_a   1.000
_cell.length_b   1.000
_cell.length_c   1.000
_cell.angle_alpha   90.00
_cell.angle_beta   90.00
_cell.angle_gamma   90.00
#
_symmetry.space_group_name_H-M   'P 1'
#
loop_
_entity.id
_entity.type
_entity.pdbx_description
1 polymer ?
#
loop_
_entity_poly.entity_id
_entity_poly.type
_entity_poly.pdbx_seq_one_letter_code
_entity_poly.pdbx_strand_id
1 'polypeptide(L)'
;MLRLAFVTGTEPGKWFARYRDTTDHGLEAVPSDDPYASLIDDTAHLALLRLPDPRIGEPGEQFHQVRLYTEKPGVAVPKDSVYAEVGEAVRPSDLADEHVNYRFVPGSGSGAGVGTSEGADAATDSASAHVAPFGSDIDELRAALQVVAANVGVAYAPAPLLKVLSKKQVVVLGLRGTGGGAAGAVEESQEAAGAVEVEEAQGAETEIALVWKVEKDSEAIQDFVGVAKGRTRNSSRGRGTSKSGRSRSKSNRYNKSETGAQRKGFSGNRPKRGGRRRRR
;
A
#
# COMPACT_ATOMS: atom_id res chain seq x y z
N MET A 1 -19.56 -19.14 3.32
CA MET A 1 -18.46 -18.50 4.06
C MET A 1 -17.27 -18.29 3.14
N LEU A 2 -16.87 -17.03 2.93
CA LEU A 2 -15.70 -16.67 2.16
C LEU A 2 -14.46 -16.65 3.08
N ARG A 3 -13.36 -17.30 2.67
CA ARG A 3 -12.06 -17.26 3.35
C ARG A 3 -11.10 -16.46 2.48
N LEU A 4 -10.54 -15.39 3.04
CA LEU A 4 -9.64 -14.49 2.35
C LEU A 4 -8.28 -14.44 3.06
N ALA A 5 -7.21 -14.80 2.35
CA ALA A 5 -5.85 -14.59 2.82
C ALA A 5 -5.33 -13.22 2.32
N PHE A 6 -4.66 -12.44 3.15
CA PHE A 6 -4.14 -11.14 2.70
C PHE A 6 -2.69 -10.92 3.10
N VAL A 7 -1.92 -10.39 2.15
CA VAL A 7 -0.47 -10.19 2.30
C VAL A 7 -0.17 -9.15 3.37
N THR A 8 0.88 -9.40 4.15
CA THR A 8 1.40 -8.43 5.12
C THR A 8 1.72 -7.08 4.48
N GLY A 9 1.46 -6.00 5.23
CA GLY A 9 1.53 -4.63 4.73
C GLY A 9 0.22 -4.14 4.09
N THR A 10 -0.81 -4.99 3.99
CA THR A 10 -2.16 -4.58 3.58
C THR A 10 -3.10 -4.54 4.78
N GLU A 11 -3.97 -3.52 4.82
CA GLU A 11 -5.01 -3.38 5.87
C GLU A 11 -6.40 -3.20 5.24
N PRO A 12 -6.97 -4.24 4.61
CA PRO A 12 -8.27 -4.20 3.94
C PRO A 12 -9.50 -4.15 4.89
N GLY A 13 -9.33 -3.69 6.13
CA GLY A 13 -10.38 -3.72 7.17
C GLY A 13 -11.68 -3.03 6.76
N LYS A 14 -11.61 -1.94 5.97
CA LYS A 14 -12.80 -1.26 5.43
C LYS A 14 -13.55 -2.12 4.42
N TRP A 15 -12.85 -2.90 3.60
CA TRP A 15 -13.49 -3.84 2.66
C TRP A 15 -14.14 -4.98 3.42
N PHE A 16 -13.49 -5.49 4.48
CA PHE A 16 -14.06 -6.54 5.32
C PHE A 16 -15.34 -6.11 6.01
N ALA A 17 -15.33 -4.92 6.63
CA ALA A 17 -16.52 -4.35 7.25
C ALA A 17 -17.64 -4.19 6.23
N ARG A 18 -17.35 -3.55 5.09
CA ARG A 18 -18.34 -3.34 4.04
C ARG A 18 -18.90 -4.65 3.50
N TYR A 19 -18.07 -5.66 3.24
CA TYR A 19 -18.53 -6.95 2.72
C TYR A 19 -19.47 -7.66 3.69
N ARG A 20 -19.14 -7.67 4.99
CA ARG A 20 -20.01 -8.22 6.04
C ARG A 20 -21.33 -7.47 6.18
N ASP A 21 -21.32 -6.15 5.93
CA ASP A 21 -22.54 -5.33 5.99
C ASP A 21 -23.43 -5.46 4.74
N THR A 22 -22.87 -5.90 3.60
CA THR A 22 -23.58 -5.94 2.32
C THR A 22 -23.90 -7.34 1.81
N THR A 23 -23.41 -8.39 2.45
CA THR A 23 -23.56 -9.78 2.00
C THR A 23 -23.86 -10.72 3.18
N ASP A 24 -24.60 -11.79 2.90
CA ASP A 24 -24.91 -12.83 3.89
C ASP A 24 -23.90 -13.99 3.86
N HIS A 25 -22.88 -13.93 3.01
CA HIS A 25 -21.97 -15.04 2.76
C HIS A 25 -21.02 -15.35 3.93
N GLY A 26 -20.81 -14.42 4.87
CA GLY A 26 -19.82 -14.50 5.93
C GLY A 26 -18.38 -14.36 5.42
N LEU A 27 -17.49 -13.79 6.24
CA LEU A 27 -16.10 -13.52 5.87
C LEU A 27 -15.12 -13.83 7.01
N GLU A 28 -14.25 -14.79 6.75
CA GLU A 28 -13.05 -15.09 7.51
C GLU A 28 -11.84 -14.52 6.77
N ALA A 29 -11.07 -13.67 7.45
CA ALA A 29 -9.90 -13.02 6.87
C ALA A 29 -8.66 -13.39 7.68
N VAL A 30 -7.62 -13.86 6.99
CA VAL A 30 -6.41 -14.39 7.60
C VAL A 30 -5.20 -13.60 7.07
N PRO A 31 -4.44 -12.91 7.93
CA PRO A 31 -3.17 -12.33 7.50
C PRO A 31 -2.19 -13.45 7.17
N SER A 32 -1.41 -13.29 6.10
CA SER A 32 -0.38 -14.25 5.71
C SER A 32 0.82 -13.53 5.09
N ASP A 33 2.02 -14.00 5.40
CA ASP A 33 3.24 -13.56 4.71
C ASP A 33 3.34 -14.18 3.30
N ASP A 34 2.74 -15.35 3.08
CA ASP A 34 2.56 -15.97 1.76
C ASP A 34 1.09 -16.41 1.50
N PRO A 35 0.21 -15.49 1.08
CA PRO A 35 -1.18 -15.85 0.77
C PRO A 35 -1.34 -16.76 -0.45
N TYR A 36 -0.29 -16.92 -1.28
CA TYR A 36 -0.32 -17.82 -2.44
C TYR A 36 -0.44 -19.27 -1.98
N ALA A 37 0.35 -19.67 -0.99
CA ALA A 37 0.27 -21.01 -0.39
C ALA A 37 -1.16 -21.33 0.06
N SER A 38 -1.86 -20.35 0.66
CA SER A 38 -3.26 -20.55 1.08
C SER A 38 -4.24 -20.79 -0.09
N LEU A 39 -3.98 -20.22 -1.27
CA LEU A 39 -4.76 -20.55 -2.48
C LEU A 39 -4.45 -21.94 -2.99
N ILE A 40 -3.18 -22.34 -3.00
CA ILE A 40 -2.75 -23.65 -3.47
C ILE A 40 -3.32 -24.75 -2.60
N ASP A 41 -3.21 -24.60 -1.28
CA ASP A 41 -3.69 -25.54 -0.26
C ASP A 41 -5.21 -25.50 -0.06
N ASP A 42 -5.93 -24.66 -0.80
CA ASP A 42 -7.39 -24.46 -0.71
C ASP A 42 -7.90 -24.03 0.68
N THR A 43 -6.99 -23.52 1.51
CA THR A 43 -7.31 -22.95 2.83
C THR A 43 -7.91 -21.55 2.70
N ALA A 44 -7.65 -20.85 1.59
CA ALA A 44 -8.33 -19.60 1.20
C ALA A 44 -9.01 -19.74 -0.17
N HIS A 45 -10.13 -19.03 -0.35
CA HIS A 45 -10.84 -18.95 -1.64
C HIS A 45 -10.36 -17.78 -2.50
N LEU A 46 -9.87 -16.73 -1.85
CA LEU A 46 -9.46 -15.47 -2.45
C LEU A 46 -8.21 -14.97 -1.70
N ALA A 47 -7.24 -14.44 -2.43
CA ALA A 47 -6.07 -13.84 -1.82
C ALA A 47 -5.87 -12.40 -2.26
N LEU A 48 -5.37 -11.58 -1.34
CA LEU A 48 -4.81 -10.27 -1.64
C LEU A 48 -3.29 -10.40 -1.70
N LEU A 49 -2.72 -10.35 -2.91
CA LEU A 49 -1.31 -10.61 -3.19
C LEU A 49 -0.59 -9.37 -3.67
N ARG A 50 0.74 -9.39 -3.51
CA ARG A 50 1.66 -8.40 -4.05
C ARG A 50 2.23 -8.94 -5.38
N LEU A 51 2.11 -8.15 -6.44
CA LEU A 51 2.59 -8.46 -7.79
C LEU A 51 3.77 -7.55 -8.16
N PRO A 52 4.62 -7.95 -9.12
CA PRO A 52 4.65 -9.26 -9.80
C PRO A 52 4.94 -10.44 -8.88
N ASP A 53 4.32 -11.59 -9.15
CA ASP A 53 4.62 -12.89 -8.53
C ASP A 53 4.64 -13.95 -9.65
N PRO A 54 5.79 -14.58 -9.95
CA PRO A 54 5.91 -15.52 -11.06
C PRO A 54 5.05 -16.78 -10.86
N ARG A 55 4.67 -17.10 -9.61
CA ARG A 55 3.87 -18.29 -9.28
C ARG A 55 2.41 -18.17 -9.72
N ILE A 56 1.94 -16.95 -10.01
CA ILE A 56 0.56 -16.67 -10.46
C ILE A 56 0.41 -16.84 -11.97
N GLY A 57 1.48 -16.66 -12.75
CA GLY A 57 1.44 -16.72 -14.21
C GLY A 57 0.53 -15.65 -14.84
N GLU A 58 0.05 -15.93 -16.06
CA GLU A 58 -0.74 -14.98 -16.84
C GLU A 58 -2.19 -14.85 -16.34
N PRO A 59 -2.79 -13.64 -16.43
CA PRO A 59 -4.17 -13.44 -16.01
C PRO A 59 -5.18 -14.31 -16.77
N GLY A 60 -5.99 -15.06 -16.03
CA GLY A 60 -7.07 -15.88 -16.57
C GLY A 60 -6.68 -17.28 -17.03
N GLU A 61 -5.40 -17.66 -16.91
CA GLU A 61 -4.97 -19.04 -17.16
C GLU A 61 -5.32 -19.94 -15.97
N GLN A 62 -4.59 -19.80 -14.87
CA GLN A 62 -4.85 -20.54 -13.62
C GLN A 62 -5.61 -19.67 -12.60
N PHE A 63 -5.33 -18.36 -12.63
CA PHE A 63 -5.88 -17.41 -11.67
C PHE A 63 -6.53 -16.22 -12.35
N HIS A 64 -7.70 -15.84 -11.86
CA HIS A 64 -8.22 -14.50 -12.07
C HIS A 64 -7.41 -13.50 -11.26
N GLN A 65 -7.15 -12.33 -11.84
CA GLN A 65 -6.34 -11.27 -11.24
C GLN A 65 -7.06 -9.92 -11.39
N VAL A 66 -7.20 -9.19 -10.29
CA VAL A 66 -7.75 -7.83 -10.27
C VAL A 66 -6.77 -6.92 -9.54
N ARG A 67 -5.99 -6.15 -10.30
CA ARG A 67 -5.08 -5.12 -9.78
C ARG A 67 -5.89 -3.98 -9.13
N LEU A 68 -5.48 -3.57 -7.93
CA LEU A 68 -6.20 -2.58 -7.12
C LEU A 68 -5.45 -1.26 -7.04
N TYR A 69 -4.21 -1.27 -6.54
CA TYR A 69 -3.39 -0.08 -6.39
C TYR A 69 -1.90 -0.42 -6.40
N THR A 70 -1.10 0.52 -6.87
CA THR A 70 0.37 0.49 -6.79
C THR A 70 0.81 0.97 -5.42
N GLU A 71 1.74 0.26 -4.80
CA GLU A 71 2.34 0.66 -3.53
C GLU A 71 3.46 1.68 -3.77
N LYS A 72 3.55 2.65 -2.87
CA LYS A 72 4.67 3.59 -2.90
C LYS A 72 5.92 2.89 -2.36
N PRO A 73 7.09 3.05 -3.01
CA PRO A 73 8.34 2.58 -2.46
C PRO A 73 8.73 3.39 -1.22
N GLY A 74 9.49 2.78 -0.32
CA GLY A 74 9.98 3.41 0.90
C GLY A 74 11.34 2.87 1.32
N VAL A 75 11.94 3.58 2.26
CA VAL A 75 13.19 3.21 2.91
C VAL A 75 13.01 3.25 4.42
N ALA A 76 13.49 2.20 5.09
CA ALA A 76 13.62 2.12 6.52
C ALA A 76 15.00 2.63 6.91
N VAL A 77 15.02 3.64 7.77
CA VAL A 77 16.23 4.23 8.35
C VAL A 77 16.20 4.12 9.88
N PRO A 78 17.36 4.13 10.55
CA PRO A 78 17.41 4.20 12.00
C PRO A 78 16.72 5.47 12.51
N LYS A 79 16.03 5.37 13.66
CA LYS A 79 15.32 6.52 14.25
C LYS A 79 16.24 7.69 14.64
N ASP A 80 17.48 7.39 14.99
CA ASP A 80 18.47 8.40 15.40
C ASP A 80 19.36 8.86 14.22
N SER A 81 18.98 8.51 12.98
CA SER A 81 19.67 8.97 11.78
C SER A 81 19.27 10.41 11.40
N VAL A 82 20.16 11.12 10.71
CA VAL A 82 19.89 12.46 10.18
C VAL A 82 18.66 12.51 9.28
N TYR A 83 18.39 11.42 8.55
CA TYR A 83 17.23 11.32 7.67
C TYR A 83 15.92 11.26 8.47
N ALA A 84 15.92 10.52 9.58
CA ALA A 84 14.77 10.42 10.47
C ALA A 84 14.48 11.76 11.17
N GLU A 85 15.51 12.52 11.55
CA GLU A 85 15.35 13.86 12.12
C GLU A 85 14.72 14.85 11.15
N VAL A 86 15.14 14.81 9.88
CA VAL A 86 14.55 15.65 8.82
C VAL A 86 13.11 15.20 8.51
N GLY A 87 12.87 13.88 8.47
CA GLY A 87 11.53 13.32 8.28
C GLY A 87 10.93 13.53 6.87
N GLU A 88 11.74 13.98 5.92
CA GLU A 88 11.33 14.18 4.53
C GLU A 88 11.62 12.95 3.66
N ALA A 89 11.04 12.92 2.46
CA ALA A 89 11.39 11.92 1.48
C ALA A 89 12.83 12.15 0.98
N VAL A 90 13.59 11.06 0.86
CA VAL A 90 15.04 11.07 0.57
C VAL A 90 15.30 10.61 -0.86
N ARG A 91 16.39 11.10 -1.47
CA ARG A 91 16.84 10.59 -2.76
C ARG A 91 17.74 9.37 -2.54
N PRO A 92 17.76 8.40 -3.47
CA PRO A 92 18.71 7.29 -3.39
C PRO A 92 20.18 7.74 -3.29
N SER A 93 20.53 8.84 -3.96
CA SER A 93 21.87 9.44 -3.88
C SER A 93 22.26 9.88 -2.47
N ASP A 94 21.28 10.32 -1.67
CA ASP A 94 21.53 10.79 -0.30
C ASP A 94 21.88 9.63 0.64
N LEU A 95 21.59 8.40 0.23
CA LEU A 95 21.81 7.15 0.96
C LEU A 95 22.93 6.30 0.34
N ALA A 96 23.68 6.83 -0.63
CA ALA A 96 24.69 6.05 -1.36
C ALA A 96 25.82 5.54 -0.45
N ASP A 97 26.14 6.28 0.60
CA ASP A 97 27.16 5.92 1.58
C ASP A 97 26.64 4.99 2.70
N GLU A 98 25.32 4.76 2.75
CA GLU A 98 24.71 3.91 3.77
C GLU A 98 24.76 2.43 3.38
N HIS A 99 25.03 1.57 4.36
CA HIS A 99 24.99 0.13 4.13
C HIS A 99 23.55 -0.33 3.86
N VAL A 100 23.32 -1.05 2.77
CA VAL A 100 21.99 -1.61 2.46
C VAL A 100 21.90 -3.01 3.06
N ASN A 101 21.02 -3.21 4.03
CA ASN A 101 20.82 -4.52 4.68
C ASN A 101 19.83 -5.41 3.93
N TYR A 102 18.92 -4.83 3.15
CA TYR A 102 17.92 -5.58 2.39
C TYR A 102 17.30 -4.74 1.29
N ARG A 103 16.98 -5.38 0.16
CA ARG A 103 16.21 -4.79 -0.93
C ARG A 103 15.06 -5.70 -1.32
N PHE A 104 13.84 -5.20 -1.18
CA PHE A 104 12.66 -5.90 -1.66
C PHE A 104 12.61 -5.90 -3.20
N VAL A 105 12.59 -7.09 -3.80
CA VAL A 105 12.47 -7.30 -5.23
C VAL A 105 11.20 -8.13 -5.47
N PRO A 106 10.14 -7.57 -6.07
CA PRO A 106 8.92 -8.33 -6.33
C PRO A 106 9.18 -9.44 -7.32
N GLY A 107 8.47 -10.55 -7.14
CA GLY A 107 8.58 -11.72 -8.01
C GLY A 107 9.89 -12.51 -7.89
N SER A 108 10.82 -12.08 -7.02
CA SER A 108 12.01 -12.87 -6.66
C SER A 108 11.72 -13.97 -5.63
N GLY A 109 10.45 -14.13 -5.24
CA GLY A 109 10.04 -15.08 -4.21
C GLY A 109 10.65 -16.44 -4.45
N SER A 110 11.19 -17.01 -3.35
CA SER A 110 11.74 -18.35 -3.19
C SER A 110 10.70 -19.40 -3.59
N GLY A 111 10.44 -19.51 -4.89
CA GLY A 111 9.72 -20.61 -5.49
C GLY A 111 10.65 -21.81 -5.50
N ALA A 112 10.60 -22.60 -4.42
CA ALA A 112 11.20 -23.92 -4.32
C ALA A 112 12.74 -23.98 -4.49
N GLY A 113 13.43 -24.30 -3.40
CA GLY A 113 14.62 -25.13 -3.53
C GLY A 113 14.25 -26.50 -4.07
N VAL A 114 14.25 -26.67 -5.41
CA VAL A 114 14.56 -27.93 -6.11
C VAL A 114 15.31 -27.58 -7.38
N GLY A 115 16.62 -27.38 -7.22
CA GLY A 115 17.63 -27.40 -8.27
C GLY A 115 18.86 -28.02 -7.65
N THR A 116 19.06 -29.30 -7.94
CA THR A 116 20.12 -30.21 -7.49
C THR A 116 21.49 -29.54 -7.29
N SER A 117 22.06 -29.75 -6.10
CA SER A 117 23.50 -29.69 -5.90
C SER A 117 24.15 -30.79 -6.74
N GLU A 118 24.63 -30.46 -7.94
CA GLU A 118 25.60 -31.29 -8.66
C GLU A 118 26.49 -30.38 -9.53
N GLY A 119 27.74 -30.20 -9.06
CA GLY A 119 28.89 -29.84 -9.89
C GLY A 119 29.18 -28.35 -10.10
N ALA A 120 29.91 -27.75 -9.16
CA ALA A 120 30.87 -26.69 -9.50
C ALA A 120 31.96 -26.62 -8.43
N ASP A 121 33.01 -27.41 -8.65
CA ASP A 121 34.33 -27.12 -8.09
C ASP A 121 34.76 -25.74 -8.61
N ALA A 122 34.76 -24.73 -7.75
CA ALA A 122 35.52 -23.51 -7.95
C ALA A 122 35.78 -22.86 -6.59
N ALA A 123 37.01 -23.04 -6.11
CA ALA A 123 37.57 -22.21 -5.07
C ALA A 123 37.48 -20.74 -5.50
N THR A 124 36.76 -19.92 -4.73
CA THR A 124 36.87 -18.47 -4.82
C THR A 124 36.97 -17.87 -3.43
N ASP A 125 37.96 -17.01 -3.36
CA ASP A 125 38.57 -16.31 -2.25
C ASP A 125 37.58 -15.61 -1.31
N SER A 126 37.90 -15.69 -0.03
CA SER A 126 37.20 -15.06 1.07
C SER A 126 37.72 -13.63 1.29
N ALA A 127 37.16 -12.66 0.55
CA ALA A 127 37.08 -11.23 0.94
C ALA A 127 36.23 -10.41 -0.06
N SER A 128 35.35 -9.56 0.48
CA SER A 128 34.74 -8.38 -0.19
C SER A 128 33.70 -8.61 -1.29
N ALA A 129 32.44 -8.76 -0.87
CA ALA A 129 31.28 -7.93 -1.26
C ALA A 129 30.04 -8.57 -0.62
N HIS A 130 29.63 -8.12 0.56
CA HIS A 130 28.29 -8.47 1.06
C HIS A 130 27.29 -7.75 0.16
N VAL A 131 26.90 -8.39 -0.93
CA VAL A 131 25.74 -7.97 -1.72
C VAL A 131 24.56 -8.11 -0.77
N ALA A 132 23.90 -6.98 -0.48
CA ALA A 132 22.72 -6.95 0.37
C ALA A 132 21.75 -8.07 -0.06
N PRO A 133 21.15 -8.84 0.86
CA PRO A 133 20.11 -9.79 0.46
C PRO A 133 19.02 -9.05 -0.31
N PHE A 134 18.76 -9.52 -1.52
CA PHE A 134 17.69 -9.06 -2.40
C PHE A 134 16.67 -10.18 -2.54
N GLY A 135 15.39 -9.87 -2.33
CA GLY A 135 14.37 -10.90 -2.23
C GLY A 135 12.98 -10.33 -2.01
N SER A 136 11.97 -11.19 -1.92
CA SER A 136 10.61 -10.81 -1.50
C SER A 136 10.20 -11.46 -0.18
N ASP A 137 11.15 -12.06 0.55
CA ASP A 137 10.89 -12.78 1.80
C ASP A 137 10.64 -11.80 2.96
N ILE A 138 9.57 -12.05 3.72
CA ILE A 138 9.14 -11.18 4.81
C ILE A 138 9.96 -11.41 6.08
N ASP A 139 10.44 -12.63 6.31
CA ASP A 139 11.28 -12.98 7.45
C ASP A 139 12.69 -12.37 7.30
N GLU A 140 13.26 -12.42 6.09
CA GLU A 140 14.53 -11.76 5.78
C GLU A 140 14.42 -10.24 5.94
N LEU A 141 13.35 -9.63 5.41
CA LEU A 141 13.09 -8.20 5.62
C LEU A 141 12.96 -7.88 7.12
N ARG A 142 12.26 -8.72 7.90
CA ARG A 142 12.12 -8.53 9.35
C ARG A 142 13.47 -8.63 10.07
N ALA A 143 14.35 -9.52 9.64
CA ALA A 143 15.71 -9.63 10.18
C ALA A 143 16.53 -8.37 9.84
N ALA A 144 16.49 -7.90 8.59
CA ALA A 144 17.18 -6.68 8.18
C ALA A 144 16.69 -5.43 8.93
N LEU A 145 15.38 -5.33 9.20
CA LEU A 145 14.83 -4.24 10.00
C LEU A 145 15.34 -4.24 11.46
N GLN A 146 15.76 -5.38 12.00
CA GLN A 146 16.43 -5.42 13.31
C GLN A 146 17.83 -4.82 13.25
N VAL A 147 18.55 -5.02 12.14
CA VAL A 147 19.87 -4.42 11.91
C VAL A 147 19.76 -2.90 11.74
N VAL A 148 18.77 -2.43 10.96
CA VAL A 148 18.44 -1.01 10.84
C VAL A 148 18.08 -0.41 12.21
N ALA A 149 17.28 -1.12 13.02
CA ALA A 149 16.95 -0.70 14.38
C ALA A 149 18.16 -0.62 15.32
N ALA A 150 19.24 -1.32 15.01
CA ALA A 150 20.52 -1.26 15.73
C ALA A 150 21.44 -0.13 15.20
N ASN A 151 20.89 0.80 14.41
CA ASN A 151 21.60 1.94 13.83
C ASN A 151 22.70 1.53 12.82
N VAL A 152 22.47 0.44 12.10
CA VAL A 152 23.37 -0.04 11.05
C VAL A 152 22.61 -0.07 9.72
N GLY A 153 22.92 0.89 8.85
CA GLY A 153 22.43 0.91 7.47
C GLY A 153 20.91 1.10 7.32
N VAL A 154 20.43 0.75 6.12
CA VAL A 154 19.04 0.99 5.67
C VAL A 154 18.44 -0.25 5.02
N ALA A 155 17.12 -0.26 4.80
CA ALA A 155 16.44 -1.32 4.05
C ALA A 155 15.35 -0.73 3.14
N TYR A 156 15.21 -1.25 1.93
CA TYR A 156 14.23 -0.79 0.93
C TYR A 156 13.09 -1.80 0.77
N ALA A 157 11.84 -1.34 0.86
CA ALA A 157 10.65 -2.14 0.56
C ALA A 157 9.42 -1.26 0.33
N PRO A 158 8.26 -1.81 -0.06
CA PRO A 158 7.01 -1.05 -0.12
C PRO A 158 6.74 -0.33 1.20
N ALA A 159 6.45 0.97 1.14
CA ALA A 159 6.26 1.79 2.34
C ALA A 159 5.14 1.26 3.28
N PRO A 160 4.00 0.74 2.78
CA PRO A 160 2.99 0.11 3.64
C PRO A 160 3.54 -1.12 4.39
N LEU A 161 4.34 -1.95 3.71
CA LEU A 161 4.98 -3.13 4.30
C LEU A 161 5.97 -2.72 5.39
N LEU A 162 6.87 -1.77 5.10
CA LEU A 162 7.82 -1.25 6.08
C LEU A 162 7.10 -0.69 7.31
N LYS A 163 6.00 0.06 7.14
CA LYS A 163 5.25 0.65 8.26
C LYS A 163 4.66 -0.39 9.19
N VAL A 164 4.18 -1.50 8.65
CA VAL A 164 3.60 -2.59 9.45
C VAL A 164 4.70 -3.37 10.18
N LEU A 165 5.85 -3.59 9.55
CA LEU A 165 6.95 -4.39 10.12
C LEU A 165 7.90 -3.59 11.03
N SER A 166 7.93 -2.26 10.89
CA SER A 166 8.86 -1.40 11.63
C SER A 166 8.51 -1.34 13.11
N LYS A 167 9.55 -1.43 13.94
CA LYS A 167 9.46 -1.23 15.40
C LYS A 167 9.79 0.22 15.75
N LYS A 168 9.70 0.57 17.03
CA LYS A 168 9.91 1.95 17.55
C LYS A 168 11.27 2.61 17.20
N GLN A 169 12.27 1.83 16.77
CA GLN A 169 13.61 2.33 16.44
C GLN A 169 13.87 2.48 14.94
N VAL A 170 12.84 2.30 14.12
CA VAL A 170 12.92 2.45 12.66
C VAL A 170 11.92 3.51 12.21
N VAL A 171 12.36 4.40 11.34
CA VAL A 171 11.51 5.39 10.68
C VAL A 171 11.41 5.05 9.19
N VAL A 172 10.20 5.12 8.65
CA VAL A 172 9.94 4.84 7.23
C VAL A 172 9.79 6.16 6.48
N LEU A 173 10.70 6.39 5.53
CA LEU A 173 10.69 7.56 4.66
C LEU A 173 10.26 7.17 3.24
N GLY A 174 9.69 8.13 2.52
CA GLY A 174 9.41 7.96 1.09
C GLY A 174 10.67 8.15 0.26
N LEU A 175 10.72 7.54 -0.93
CA LEU A 175 11.77 7.82 -1.90
C LEU A 175 11.33 8.91 -2.89
N ARG A 176 12.20 9.88 -3.14
CA ARG A 176 12.07 10.84 -4.23
C ARG A 176 12.78 10.27 -5.46
N GLY A 177 12.10 10.22 -6.60
CA GLY A 177 12.71 9.80 -7.86
C GLY A 177 13.89 10.70 -8.25
N THR A 178 14.79 10.16 -9.06
CA THR A 178 15.99 10.85 -9.59
C THR A 178 15.66 11.99 -10.57
N GLY A 179 14.39 12.31 -10.84
CA GLY A 179 13.98 13.35 -11.79
C GLY A 179 13.08 14.45 -11.23
N GLY A 180 13.60 15.69 -11.19
CA GLY A 180 12.82 16.92 -11.37
C GLY A 180 12.70 17.87 -10.18
N GLY A 181 13.67 18.77 -10.00
CA GLY A 181 13.50 19.93 -9.10
C GLY A 181 14.73 20.81 -8.86
N ALA A 182 15.28 21.44 -9.91
CA ALA A 182 15.82 22.81 -9.91
C ALA A 182 16.30 23.16 -11.33
N ALA A 183 15.61 24.10 -11.99
CA ALA A 183 16.11 24.74 -13.19
C ALA A 183 17.27 25.69 -12.80
N GLY A 184 18.43 25.48 -13.40
CA GLY A 184 19.61 26.33 -13.25
C GLY A 184 20.74 25.77 -14.10
N ALA A 185 21.00 26.41 -15.23
CA ALA A 185 21.93 26.01 -16.26
C ALA A 185 23.39 25.94 -15.77
N VAL A 186 24.14 24.93 -16.22
CA VAL A 186 25.47 25.07 -16.86
C VAL A 186 25.84 23.77 -17.60
N GLU A 187 26.60 23.97 -18.67
CA GLU A 187 26.93 23.07 -19.78
C GLU A 187 27.81 21.85 -19.44
N GLU A 188 27.51 20.77 -20.16
CA GLU A 188 28.41 19.91 -20.96
C GLU A 188 29.77 19.47 -20.38
N SER A 189 29.91 18.17 -20.14
CA SER A 189 31.03 17.34 -20.63
C SER A 189 30.66 15.86 -20.50
N GLN A 190 30.75 15.15 -21.61
CA GLN A 190 30.50 13.72 -21.73
C GLN A 190 31.61 12.91 -21.05
N GLU A 191 31.22 12.03 -20.13
CA GLU A 191 31.89 10.74 -19.92
C GLU A 191 30.81 9.71 -19.55
N ALA A 192 30.43 8.92 -20.55
CA ALA A 192 29.46 7.84 -20.43
C ALA A 192 30.21 6.53 -20.22
N ALA A 193 30.33 6.11 -18.95
CA ALA A 193 30.64 4.74 -18.54
C ALA A 193 30.19 4.55 -17.09
N GLY A 194 28.99 4.00 -16.87
CA GLY A 194 28.46 3.73 -15.52
C GLY A 194 26.93 3.84 -15.36
N ALA A 195 26.20 4.20 -16.42
CA ALA A 195 24.77 4.52 -16.35
C ALA A 195 23.81 3.30 -16.31
N VAL A 196 24.30 2.07 -16.12
CA VAL A 196 23.43 0.87 -16.10
C VAL A 196 23.17 0.35 -14.68
N GLU A 197 23.92 0.80 -13.65
CA GLU A 197 23.84 0.20 -12.30
C GLU A 197 23.01 1.02 -11.28
N VAL A 198 22.52 2.22 -11.65
CA VAL A 198 21.82 3.13 -10.71
C VAL A 198 20.29 3.06 -10.83
N GLU A 199 19.75 2.62 -11.97
CA GLU A 199 18.30 2.52 -12.18
C GLU A 199 17.68 1.34 -11.40
N GLU A 200 18.45 0.28 -11.12
CA GLU A 200 18.03 -0.87 -10.28
C GLU A 200 18.15 -0.62 -8.77
N ALA A 201 18.59 0.58 -8.35
CA ALA A 201 18.74 0.94 -6.95
C ALA A 201 17.42 1.32 -6.25
N GLN A 202 16.33 1.44 -7.02
CA GLN A 202 15.02 1.86 -6.55
C GLN A 202 14.20 0.63 -6.15
N GLY A 203 13.57 0.65 -4.96
CA GLY A 203 12.66 -0.42 -4.56
C GLY A 203 11.58 -0.61 -5.63
N ALA A 204 11.56 -1.79 -6.25
CA ALA A 204 10.74 -2.02 -7.43
C ALA A 204 9.24 -1.83 -7.13
N GLU A 205 8.53 -1.27 -8.10
CA GLU A 205 7.10 -0.95 -7.96
C GLU A 205 6.29 -2.24 -7.78
N THR A 206 5.60 -2.34 -6.65
CA THR A 206 4.70 -3.45 -6.37
C THR A 206 3.25 -3.03 -6.51
N GLU A 207 2.41 -3.96 -6.93
CA GLU A 207 0.96 -3.74 -7.01
C GLU A 207 0.20 -4.73 -6.16
N ILE A 208 -0.81 -4.25 -5.44
CA ILE A 208 -1.73 -5.11 -4.70
C ILE A 208 -2.85 -5.56 -5.62
N ALA A 209 -3.09 -6.86 -5.69
CA ALA A 209 -4.13 -7.47 -6.52
C ALA A 209 -4.95 -8.50 -5.74
N LEU A 210 -6.22 -8.62 -6.10
CA LEU A 210 -7.05 -9.77 -5.73
C LEU A 210 -6.81 -10.92 -6.70
N VAL A 211 -6.60 -12.11 -6.18
CA VAL A 211 -6.24 -13.31 -6.94
C VAL A 211 -7.03 -14.52 -6.44
N TRP A 212 -7.60 -15.30 -7.35
CA TRP A 212 -8.32 -16.55 -7.03
C TRP A 212 -8.28 -17.52 -8.21
N LYS A 213 -8.43 -18.82 -7.94
CA LYS A 213 -8.42 -19.87 -8.97
C LYS A 213 -9.61 -19.68 -9.93
N VAL A 214 -9.36 -19.77 -11.23
CA VAL A 214 -10.40 -19.62 -12.28
C VAL A 214 -11.54 -20.63 -12.08
N GLU A 215 -11.19 -21.88 -11.80
CA GLU A 215 -12.15 -22.97 -11.55
C GLU A 215 -13.01 -22.80 -10.30
N LYS A 216 -12.62 -21.92 -9.36
CA LYS A 216 -13.32 -21.70 -8.08
C LYS A 216 -14.03 -20.35 -8.01
N ASP A 217 -14.29 -19.75 -9.17
CA ASP A 217 -15.06 -18.52 -9.22
C ASP A 217 -16.45 -18.70 -8.59
N SER A 218 -16.89 -17.71 -7.80
CA SER A 218 -18.16 -17.78 -7.09
C SER A 218 -18.76 -16.39 -6.85
N GLU A 219 -20.08 -16.34 -6.63
CA GLU A 219 -20.79 -15.08 -6.34
C GLU A 219 -20.20 -14.37 -5.11
N ALA A 220 -19.85 -15.13 -4.06
CA ALA A 220 -19.23 -14.58 -2.86
C ALA A 220 -17.89 -13.86 -3.15
N ILE A 221 -17.06 -14.41 -4.06
CA ILE A 221 -15.81 -13.78 -4.52
C ILE A 221 -16.13 -12.53 -5.35
N GLN A 222 -17.06 -12.63 -6.30
CA GLN A 222 -17.44 -11.53 -7.18
C GLN A 222 -18.01 -10.33 -6.42
N ASP A 223 -18.79 -10.58 -5.38
CA ASP A 223 -19.28 -9.54 -4.48
C ASP A 223 -18.13 -8.86 -3.72
N PHE A 224 -17.14 -9.64 -3.25
CA PHE A 224 -15.96 -9.09 -2.59
C PHE A 224 -15.14 -8.23 -3.55
N VAL A 225 -14.91 -8.71 -4.78
CA VAL A 225 -14.25 -7.94 -5.85
C VAL A 225 -15.04 -6.66 -6.13
N GLY A 226 -16.38 -6.73 -6.14
CA GLY A 226 -17.24 -5.55 -6.23
C GLY A 226 -16.96 -4.54 -5.13
N VAL A 227 -16.94 -4.98 -3.87
CA VAL A 227 -16.65 -4.15 -2.70
C VAL A 227 -15.26 -3.50 -2.79
N ALA A 228 -14.23 -4.27 -3.13
CA ALA A 228 -12.84 -3.81 -3.24
C ALA A 228 -12.68 -2.76 -4.35
N LYS A 229 -13.36 -2.94 -5.49
CA LYS A 229 -13.40 -1.96 -6.60
C LYS A 229 -14.30 -0.75 -6.31
N GLY A 230 -14.87 -0.64 -5.12
CA GLY A 230 -15.69 0.50 -4.71
C GLY A 230 -17.14 0.44 -5.20
N ARG A 231 -17.64 -0.71 -5.67
CA ARG A 231 -19.08 -0.88 -5.89
C ARG A 231 -19.75 -0.81 -4.51
N THR A 232 -20.47 0.28 -4.28
CA THR A 232 -21.33 0.42 -3.11
C THR A 232 -22.69 -0.17 -3.44
N ARG A 233 -23.42 -0.63 -2.41
CA ARG A 233 -24.81 -1.12 -2.52
C ARG A 233 -25.75 -0.18 -3.28
N ASN A 234 -25.38 1.10 -3.42
CA ASN A 234 -26.10 2.12 -4.17
C ASN A 234 -25.77 2.17 -5.68
N SER A 235 -25.09 1.14 -6.21
CA SER A 235 -24.88 0.93 -7.64
C SER A 235 -25.84 -0.13 -8.21
N SER A 236 -27.05 -0.27 -7.65
CA SER A 236 -28.13 -0.98 -8.32
C SER A 236 -28.73 -0.09 -9.43
N ARG A 237 -28.02 -0.02 -10.56
CA ARG A 237 -28.60 0.28 -11.87
C ARG A 237 -28.12 -0.82 -12.83
N GLY A 238 -28.83 -1.89 -13.11
CA GLY A 238 -30.09 -2.38 -12.60
C GLY A 238 -30.25 -3.83 -13.05
N ARG A 239 -30.78 -4.69 -12.18
CA ARG A 239 -31.71 -5.74 -12.63
C ARG A 239 -33.10 -5.18 -12.35
N GLY A 240 -33.59 -4.46 -13.34
CA GLY A 240 -34.88 -3.80 -13.32
C GLY A 240 -35.21 -3.48 -14.77
N THR A 241 -36.29 -4.07 -15.22
CA THR A 241 -36.82 -4.08 -16.59
C THR A 241 -36.85 -2.70 -17.26
N SER A 242 -36.73 -2.71 -18.59
CA SER A 242 -36.65 -1.58 -19.52
C SER A 242 -37.66 -0.43 -19.31
N LYS A 243 -37.20 0.82 -19.51
CA LYS A 243 -37.67 1.75 -20.57
C LYS A 243 -37.01 3.13 -20.51
N SER A 244 -36.61 3.59 -21.70
CA SER A 244 -36.38 4.95 -22.21
C SER A 244 -35.66 5.98 -21.34
N GLY A 245 -34.55 6.48 -21.88
CA GLY A 245 -33.73 7.50 -21.26
C GLY A 245 -34.35 8.89 -21.15
N ARG A 246 -33.72 9.70 -20.29
CA ARG A 246 -33.46 11.12 -20.54
C ARG A 246 -32.38 11.58 -19.58
N SER A 247 -31.24 12.03 -20.12
CA SER A 247 -30.28 12.79 -19.34
C SER A 247 -30.96 14.08 -18.88
N ARG A 248 -30.70 14.50 -17.64
CA ARG A 248 -30.76 15.92 -17.29
C ARG A 248 -29.63 16.30 -16.36
N SER A 249 -28.94 17.32 -16.82
CA SER A 249 -27.76 17.98 -16.31
C SER A 249 -28.00 18.73 -15.01
N LYS A 250 -26.90 18.97 -14.30
CA LYS A 250 -26.74 19.97 -13.25
C LYS A 250 -27.32 21.32 -13.67
N SER A 251 -28.02 22.00 -12.76
CA SER A 251 -28.04 23.46 -12.76
C SER A 251 -28.01 23.99 -11.32
N ASN A 252 -26.94 24.73 -11.07
CA ASN A 252 -26.75 25.65 -9.97
C ASN A 252 -27.78 26.80 -10.11
N ARG A 253 -28.43 27.22 -9.01
CA ARG A 253 -29.13 28.51 -8.99
C ARG A 253 -29.05 29.12 -7.59
N TYR A 254 -28.01 29.92 -7.43
CA TYR A 254 -27.97 31.10 -6.58
C TYR A 254 -29.07 32.05 -7.07
N ASN A 255 -29.93 32.55 -6.18
CA ASN A 255 -30.70 33.77 -6.46
C ASN A 255 -30.86 34.60 -5.19
N LYS A 256 -30.15 35.73 -5.24
CA LYS A 256 -30.28 36.93 -4.45
C LYS A 256 -31.54 37.67 -4.90
N SER A 257 -32.35 38.15 -3.97
CA SER A 257 -33.20 39.32 -4.19
C SER A 257 -33.44 40.06 -2.88
N GLU A 258 -32.81 41.22 -2.78
CA GLU A 258 -33.12 42.29 -1.85
C GLU A 258 -34.41 43.02 -2.28
N THR A 259 -35.27 43.32 -1.32
CA THR A 259 -36.12 44.53 -1.21
C THR A 259 -36.68 44.50 0.22
N GLY A 260 -36.15 45.28 1.17
CA GLY A 260 -36.53 46.67 1.46
C GLY A 260 -37.81 46.69 2.32
N ALA A 261 -37.99 47.38 3.45
CA ALA A 261 -37.21 48.27 4.28
C ALA A 261 -38.12 48.62 5.50
N GLN A 262 -37.54 49.23 6.54
CA GLN A 262 -38.18 49.95 7.67
C GLN A 262 -38.67 49.08 8.85
N ARG A 263 -38.44 49.44 10.13
CA ARG A 263 -37.73 50.56 10.77
C ARG A 263 -37.66 50.26 12.29
N LYS A 264 -36.62 50.81 12.96
CA LYS A 264 -36.54 51.29 14.36
C LYS A 264 -36.97 50.29 15.45
N GLY A 265 -36.16 49.92 16.43
CA GLY A 265 -35.13 50.68 17.13
C GLY A 265 -35.29 50.41 18.63
N PHE A 266 -34.27 50.82 19.39
CA PHE A 266 -34.26 50.98 20.83
C PHE A 266 -33.77 49.82 21.71
N SER A 267 -32.56 50.07 22.20
CA SER A 267 -31.87 49.57 23.37
C SER A 267 -32.73 49.24 24.59
N GLY A 268 -32.24 48.28 25.36
CA GLY A 268 -31.95 48.57 26.76
C GLY A 268 -32.71 47.76 27.81
N ASN A 269 -31.90 47.10 28.63
CA ASN A 269 -32.07 46.92 30.07
C ASN A 269 -32.89 45.71 30.60
N ARG A 270 -32.13 44.72 31.06
CA ARG A 270 -32.32 43.99 32.34
C ARG A 270 -32.41 44.99 33.53
N PRO A 271 -32.65 44.60 34.80
CA PRO A 271 -33.21 43.37 35.39
C PRO A 271 -34.24 43.65 36.53
N LYS A 272 -34.76 42.60 37.21
CA LYS A 272 -35.06 42.53 38.68
C LYS A 272 -35.46 41.07 39.02
N ARG A 273 -34.69 40.29 39.81
CA ARG A 273 -34.69 40.15 41.30
C ARG A 273 -36.12 40.03 41.88
N GLY A 274 -36.50 39.03 42.70
CA GLY A 274 -35.81 37.91 43.32
C GLY A 274 -36.68 37.29 44.44
N GLY A 275 -36.13 36.33 45.20
CA GLY A 275 -36.64 35.88 46.52
C GLY A 275 -36.36 34.39 46.81
N ARG A 276 -35.19 34.03 47.37
CA ARG A 276 -34.88 33.77 48.82
C ARG A 276 -35.53 32.49 49.39
N ARG A 277 -34.74 31.42 49.65
CA ARG A 277 -34.06 31.03 50.93
C ARG A 277 -34.94 30.03 51.72
N ARG A 278 -34.47 28.90 52.27
CA ARG A 278 -33.37 28.69 53.25
C ARG A 278 -32.93 27.21 53.30
N ARG A 279 -31.67 27.01 53.68
CA ARG A 279 -31.07 25.75 54.18
C ARG A 279 -31.37 25.54 55.68
N ARG A 280 -31.28 24.29 56.13
CA ARG A 280 -30.44 23.92 57.27
C ARG A 280 -29.39 22.96 56.76
#